data_AF-A0A969BI78-F1
#
_entry.id   AF-A0A969BI78-F1
#
_cell.length_a   1.000
_cell.length_b   1.000
_cell.length_c   1.000
_cell.angle_alpha   90.00
_cell.angle_beta   90.00
_cell.angle_gamma   90.00
#
_symmetry.space_group_name_H-M   'P 1'
#
loop_
_entity.id
_entity.type
_entity.pdbx_description
1 polymer ?
#
loop_
_entity_poly.entity_id
_entity_poly.type
_entity_poly.pdbx_seq_one_letter_code
_entity_poly.pdbx_strand_id
1 'polypeptide(L)'
;PPGWAVNGALSAKLADFATVNGAFRHTTFGFGSVSSKIGERTRAETTAYDVSANVNLDKLLPGNHGIKLPMFVSYQNTIIDPNYDPANPDMRLDAALKSFNTDEERRNYLKLIRDQETRRSLNFTNVRKAKVKADAPVHLWDIENFSFSYSFSEARHTNFNIKEALQQNYRGSINYNFSPKETGIEPFKNSKGLKSPYLQLIKDFNIGLLPSNLAVRLDLDRSFGKNVYRNESGAQAPNYLKYFLFNRAYNLRWPLSKGLTLEYTATANAVIDEPAGEIDTKENRDSVWTNLKHFGRMKLYNQTTTINYKLPIEKFHSLTG
;
A
#
# COMPACT_ATOMS: atom_id res chain seq x y z
N PRO A 1 -20.45 -26.55 -30.70
CA PRO A 1 -19.93 -27.63 -29.80
C PRO A 1 -20.28 -27.28 -28.36
N PRO A 2 -20.56 -28.27 -27.49
CA PRO A 2 -20.75 -28.00 -26.07
C PRO A 2 -19.44 -27.46 -25.48
N GLY A 3 -19.52 -26.32 -24.79
CA GLY A 3 -18.38 -25.75 -24.09
C GLY A 3 -18.12 -26.50 -22.79
N TRP A 4 -16.86 -26.55 -22.35
CA TRP A 4 -16.47 -27.12 -21.07
C TRP A 4 -15.66 -26.10 -20.27
N ALA A 5 -15.54 -26.38 -18.97
CA ALA A 5 -14.72 -25.60 -18.06
C ALA A 5 -13.99 -26.52 -17.09
N VAL A 6 -12.77 -26.12 -16.72
CA VAL A 6 -11.98 -26.75 -15.66
C VAL A 6 -11.54 -25.66 -14.68
N ASN A 7 -11.77 -25.92 -13.40
CA ASN A 7 -11.27 -25.10 -12.30
C ASN A 7 -10.43 -26.00 -11.39
N GLY A 8 -9.20 -25.60 -11.13
CA GLY A 8 -8.31 -26.22 -10.16
C GLY A 8 -7.85 -25.19 -9.16
N ALA A 9 -7.80 -25.55 -7.88
CA ALA A 9 -7.21 -24.73 -6.83
C ALA A 9 -6.33 -25.59 -5.94
N LEU A 10 -5.18 -25.05 -5.57
CA LEU A 10 -4.20 -25.66 -4.69
C LEU A 10 -3.88 -24.67 -3.58
N SER A 11 -3.86 -25.14 -2.34
CA SER A 11 -3.36 -24.38 -1.21
C SER A 11 -2.42 -25.27 -0.40
N ALA A 12 -1.21 -24.78 -0.14
CA ALA A 12 -0.19 -25.47 0.62
C ALA A 12 0.32 -24.57 1.75
N LYS A 13 0.24 -25.06 2.98
CA LYS A 13 0.77 -24.38 4.17
C LYS A 13 2.09 -25.04 4.58
N LEU A 14 3.17 -24.27 4.60
CA LEU A 14 4.50 -24.66 5.02
C LEU A 14 4.73 -24.20 6.46
N ALA A 15 4.22 -24.99 7.42
CA ALA A 15 4.25 -24.71 8.85
C ALA A 15 3.82 -23.27 9.18
N ASP A 16 4.63 -22.53 9.94
CA ASP A 16 4.41 -21.12 10.29
C ASP A 16 5.11 -20.14 9.34
N PHE A 17 5.86 -20.66 8.36
CA PHE A 17 6.73 -19.87 7.49
C PHE A 17 5.98 -19.33 6.27
N ALA A 18 5.21 -20.16 5.58
CA ALA A 18 4.58 -19.72 4.34
C ALA A 18 3.23 -20.40 4.05
N THR A 19 2.41 -19.72 3.27
CA THR A 19 1.20 -20.28 2.66
C THR A 19 1.22 -19.90 1.18
N VAL A 20 1.18 -20.91 0.32
CA VAL A 20 1.18 -20.76 -1.14
C VAL A 20 -0.17 -21.19 -1.66
N ASN A 21 -0.78 -20.35 -2.49
CA ASN A 21 -2.03 -20.64 -3.18
C ASN A 21 -1.79 -20.59 -4.68
N GLY A 22 -2.41 -21.49 -5.42
CA GLY A 22 -2.48 -21.44 -6.87
C GLY A 22 -3.89 -21.76 -7.32
N ALA A 23 -4.36 -21.07 -8.35
CA ALA A 23 -5.59 -21.42 -9.03
C ALA A 23 -5.40 -21.40 -10.55
N PHE A 24 -6.16 -22.25 -11.20
CA PHE A 24 -6.19 -22.43 -12.64
C PHE A 24 -7.64 -22.52 -13.08
N ARG A 25 -8.01 -21.75 -14.09
CA ARG A 25 -9.31 -21.79 -14.73
C ARG A 25 -9.14 -21.82 -16.22
N HIS A 26 -9.87 -22.72 -16.88
CA HIS A 26 -9.99 -22.75 -18.32
C HIS A 26 -11.45 -22.90 -18.71
N THR A 27 -11.93 -22.09 -19.64
CA THR A 27 -13.30 -22.15 -20.17
C THR A 27 -13.28 -22.02 -21.68
N THR A 28 -13.94 -22.94 -22.39
CA THR A 28 -14.03 -22.87 -23.86
C THR A 28 -15.25 -22.10 -24.34
N PHE A 29 -15.25 -21.78 -25.62
CA PHE A 29 -16.40 -21.20 -26.32
C PHE A 29 -17.70 -21.98 -26.07
N GLY A 30 -18.79 -21.25 -25.84
CA GLY A 30 -20.13 -21.80 -25.64
C GLY A 30 -20.40 -22.36 -24.25
N PHE A 31 -19.45 -22.26 -23.31
CA PHE A 31 -19.69 -22.59 -21.90
C PHE A 31 -20.61 -21.55 -21.25
N GLY A 32 -21.46 -21.97 -20.31
CA GLY A 32 -22.41 -21.12 -19.58
C GLY A 32 -23.16 -21.93 -18.53
N SER A 33 -23.87 -21.26 -17.63
CA SER A 33 -24.73 -21.96 -16.66
C SER A 33 -25.93 -22.58 -17.38
N VAL A 34 -26.62 -23.51 -16.72
CA VAL A 34 -27.82 -24.18 -17.27
C VAL A 34 -28.92 -23.16 -17.61
N SER A 35 -28.97 -22.04 -16.88
CA SER A 35 -29.92 -20.95 -17.10
C SER A 35 -29.47 -19.91 -18.13
N SER A 36 -28.23 -19.98 -18.64
CA SER A 36 -27.70 -18.97 -19.56
C SER A 36 -28.37 -19.04 -20.93
N LYS A 37 -28.87 -17.90 -21.42
CA LYS A 37 -29.33 -17.77 -22.80
C LYS A 37 -28.16 -17.92 -23.77
N ILE A 38 -28.44 -18.29 -25.02
CA ILE A 38 -27.41 -18.52 -26.06
C ILE A 38 -26.50 -17.30 -26.24
N GLY A 39 -27.04 -16.08 -26.15
CA GLY A 39 -26.28 -14.85 -26.28
C GLY A 39 -25.36 -14.51 -25.10
N GLU A 40 -25.58 -15.12 -23.92
CA GLU A 40 -24.88 -14.88 -22.64
C GLU A 40 -23.76 -15.90 -22.39
N ARG A 41 -23.67 -16.95 -23.22
CA ARG A 41 -22.60 -17.96 -23.14
C ARG A 41 -21.28 -17.38 -23.61
N THR A 42 -20.18 -17.94 -23.09
CA THR A 42 -18.82 -17.46 -23.38
C THR A 42 -18.55 -17.46 -24.88
N ARG A 43 -18.12 -16.31 -25.42
CA ARG A 43 -17.84 -16.13 -26.86
C ARG A 43 -16.35 -16.24 -27.23
N ALA A 44 -15.51 -16.58 -26.26
CA ALA A 44 -14.08 -16.72 -26.40
C ALA A 44 -13.58 -17.90 -25.54
N GLU A 45 -12.37 -18.36 -25.80
CA GLU A 45 -11.66 -19.27 -24.92
C GLU A 45 -10.89 -18.46 -23.88
N THR A 46 -11.01 -18.80 -22.59
CA THR A 46 -10.35 -18.07 -21.51
C THR A 46 -9.51 -19.02 -20.68
N THR A 47 -8.23 -18.72 -20.56
CA THR A 47 -7.29 -19.39 -19.64
C THR A 47 -6.80 -18.38 -18.61
N ALA A 48 -7.06 -18.63 -17.34
CA ALA A 48 -6.58 -17.82 -16.24
C ALA A 48 -5.79 -18.68 -15.26
N TYR A 49 -4.67 -18.18 -14.79
CA TYR A 49 -3.93 -18.81 -13.70
C TYR A 49 -3.37 -17.74 -12.77
N ASP A 50 -3.41 -18.03 -11.49
CA ASP A 50 -2.86 -17.19 -10.45
C ASP A 50 -2.07 -18.01 -9.45
N VAL A 51 -0.99 -17.44 -8.97
CA VAL A 51 -0.16 -17.99 -7.90
C VAL A 51 0.13 -16.86 -6.92
N SER A 52 -0.06 -17.12 -5.64
CA SER A 52 0.26 -16.18 -4.58
C SER A 52 0.93 -16.88 -3.41
N ALA A 53 1.77 -16.16 -2.68
CA ALA A 53 2.42 -16.66 -1.48
C ALA A 53 2.43 -15.58 -0.40
N ASN A 54 2.05 -15.97 0.81
CA ASN A 54 2.30 -15.22 2.04
C ASN A 54 3.48 -15.88 2.74
N VAL A 55 4.54 -15.13 3.04
CA VAL A 55 5.80 -15.64 3.59
C VAL A 55 6.22 -14.77 4.78
N ASN A 56 6.45 -15.38 5.93
CA ASN A 56 7.04 -14.76 7.11
C ASN A 56 8.56 -14.92 7.05
N LEU A 57 9.25 -13.99 6.37
CA LEU A 57 10.70 -14.07 6.16
C LEU A 57 11.50 -14.03 7.47
N ASP A 58 10.93 -13.46 8.55
CA ASP A 58 11.56 -13.46 9.88
C ASP A 58 11.80 -14.86 10.45
N LYS A 59 11.03 -15.86 10.01
CA LYS A 59 11.20 -17.25 10.46
C LYS A 59 12.45 -17.94 9.89
N LEU A 60 13.09 -17.35 8.88
CA LEU A 60 14.36 -17.84 8.32
C LEU A 60 15.58 -17.32 9.10
N LEU A 61 15.39 -16.34 9.97
CA LEU A 61 16.46 -15.78 10.79
C LEU A 61 16.64 -16.64 12.06
N PRO A 62 17.88 -17.05 12.41
CA PRO A 62 18.12 -17.82 13.62
C PRO A 62 17.89 -16.96 14.88
N GLY A 63 17.34 -17.51 15.95
CA GLY A 63 17.18 -16.81 17.24
C GLY A 63 15.97 -15.88 17.36
N ASN A 64 15.79 -15.28 18.54
CA ASN A 64 14.66 -14.38 18.83
C ASN A 64 15.09 -12.90 18.73
N HIS A 65 15.13 -12.38 17.51
CA HIS A 65 15.49 -10.98 17.24
C HIS A 65 14.31 -10.01 17.34
N GLY A 66 13.07 -10.51 17.50
CA GLY A 66 11.86 -9.71 17.50
C GLY A 66 11.47 -9.10 16.14
N ILE A 67 12.22 -9.36 15.08
CA ILE A 67 11.92 -8.87 13.72
C ILE A 67 10.63 -9.53 13.21
N LYS A 68 9.78 -8.73 12.57
CA LYS A 68 8.58 -9.17 11.85
C LYS A 68 8.70 -8.71 10.40
N LEU A 69 8.75 -9.66 9.48
CA LEU A 69 8.95 -9.39 8.05
C LEU A 69 7.97 -10.23 7.22
N PRO A 70 6.66 -9.92 7.27
CA PRO A 70 5.69 -10.58 6.41
C PRO A 70 5.76 -10.00 5.00
N MET A 71 5.78 -10.89 4.02
CA MET A 71 5.82 -10.60 2.60
C MET A 71 4.66 -11.32 1.91
N PHE A 72 4.00 -10.62 0.99
CA PHE A 72 3.05 -11.20 0.04
C PHE A 72 3.57 -10.99 -1.37
N VAL A 73 3.49 -12.02 -2.20
CA VAL A 73 3.79 -11.95 -3.63
C VAL A 73 2.68 -12.63 -4.41
N SER A 74 2.30 -12.05 -5.54
CA SER A 74 1.35 -12.70 -6.46
C SER A 74 1.68 -12.45 -7.92
N TYR A 75 1.29 -13.41 -8.74
CA TYR A 75 1.32 -13.34 -10.19
C TYR A 75 0.01 -13.92 -10.71
N GLN A 76 -0.67 -13.18 -11.57
CA GLN A 76 -1.88 -13.60 -12.25
C GLN A 76 -1.73 -13.32 -13.73
N ASN A 77 -2.19 -14.25 -14.57
CA ASN A 77 -2.28 -14.03 -15.99
C ASN A 77 -3.61 -14.58 -16.51
N THR A 78 -4.29 -13.77 -17.32
CA THR A 78 -5.53 -14.12 -18.00
C THR A 78 -5.29 -13.95 -19.49
N ILE A 79 -5.61 -14.98 -20.25
CA ILE A 79 -5.52 -15.02 -21.70
C ILE A 79 -6.91 -15.33 -22.23
N ILE A 80 -7.39 -14.52 -23.16
CA ILE A 80 -8.66 -14.66 -23.85
C ILE A 80 -8.36 -14.75 -25.34
N ASP A 81 -8.57 -15.93 -25.90
CA ASP A 81 -8.41 -16.20 -27.33
C ASP A 81 -9.80 -16.12 -28.00
N PRO A 82 -10.02 -15.18 -28.95
CA PRO A 82 -11.33 -14.98 -29.54
C PRO A 82 -11.63 -16.08 -30.57
N ASN A 83 -12.90 -16.53 -30.63
CA ASN A 83 -13.33 -17.52 -31.64
C ASN A 83 -13.67 -16.92 -33.01
N TYR A 84 -13.86 -15.60 -33.06
CA TYR A 84 -14.12 -14.80 -34.25
C TYR A 84 -12.99 -13.80 -34.42
N ASP A 85 -12.71 -13.42 -35.67
CA ASP A 85 -11.69 -12.44 -35.99
C ASP A 85 -12.10 -11.06 -35.42
N PRO A 86 -11.29 -10.41 -34.55
CA PRO A 86 -11.63 -9.09 -34.02
C PRO A 86 -11.66 -7.96 -35.06
N ALA A 87 -10.95 -8.12 -36.19
CA ALA A 87 -11.01 -7.22 -37.34
C ALA A 87 -12.24 -7.52 -38.23
N ASN A 88 -12.73 -8.75 -38.24
CA ASN A 88 -13.94 -9.16 -38.95
C ASN A 88 -14.82 -10.09 -38.10
N PRO A 89 -15.71 -9.54 -37.24
CA PRO A 89 -16.46 -10.32 -36.26
C PRO A 89 -17.40 -11.40 -36.84
N ASP A 90 -17.72 -11.32 -38.14
CA ASP A 90 -18.56 -12.30 -38.82
C ASP A 90 -17.79 -13.54 -39.28
N MET A 91 -16.46 -13.46 -39.31
CA MET A 91 -15.58 -14.55 -39.75
C MET A 91 -15.02 -15.32 -38.54
N ARG A 92 -15.10 -16.65 -38.59
CA ARG A 92 -14.42 -17.47 -37.57
C ARG A 92 -12.90 -17.39 -37.72
N LEU A 93 -12.20 -17.39 -36.59
CA LEU A 93 -10.75 -17.26 -36.56
C LEU A 93 -10.04 -18.39 -37.33
N ASP A 94 -10.53 -19.62 -37.25
CA ASP A 94 -9.98 -20.77 -37.98
C ASP A 94 -10.07 -20.61 -39.50
N ALA A 95 -11.14 -20.00 -40.00
CA ALA A 95 -11.29 -19.64 -41.40
C ALA A 95 -10.37 -18.46 -41.79
N ALA A 96 -10.28 -17.43 -40.95
CA ALA A 96 -9.39 -16.29 -41.14
C ALA A 96 -7.93 -16.73 -41.27
N LEU A 97 -7.49 -17.66 -40.42
CA LEU A 97 -6.11 -18.16 -40.39
C LEU A 97 -5.67 -18.92 -41.66
N LYS A 98 -6.63 -19.44 -42.44
CA LYS A 98 -6.35 -20.12 -43.72
C LYS A 98 -5.94 -19.15 -44.83
N SER A 99 -6.22 -17.85 -44.67
CA SER A 99 -5.85 -16.83 -45.66
C SER A 99 -4.36 -16.43 -45.62
N PHE A 100 -3.67 -16.69 -44.52
CA PHE A 100 -2.22 -16.44 -44.39
C PHE A 100 -1.40 -17.54 -45.06
N ASN A 101 -0.29 -17.16 -45.67
CA ASN A 101 0.54 -18.07 -46.47
C ASN A 101 1.59 -18.79 -45.62
N THR A 102 2.04 -18.17 -44.53
CA THR A 102 3.12 -18.70 -43.67
C THR A 102 2.67 -18.95 -42.23
N ASP A 103 3.30 -19.90 -41.54
CA ASP A 103 3.04 -20.12 -40.10
C ASP A 103 3.49 -18.94 -39.23
N GLU A 104 4.46 -18.17 -39.70
CA GLU A 104 4.92 -16.97 -39.01
C GLU A 104 3.84 -15.88 -39.00
N GLU A 105 3.21 -15.60 -40.15
CA GLU A 105 2.07 -14.69 -40.26
C GLU A 105 0.93 -15.10 -39.32
N ARG A 106 0.57 -16.40 -39.32
CA ARG A 106 -0.48 -16.95 -38.44
C ARG A 106 -0.15 -16.72 -36.97
N ARG A 107 1.08 -17.02 -36.53
CA ARG A 107 1.50 -16.83 -35.13
C ARG A 107 1.53 -15.36 -34.72
N ASN A 108 1.99 -14.48 -35.61
CA ASN A 108 2.03 -13.04 -35.33
C ASN A 108 0.62 -12.46 -35.21
N TYR A 109 -0.29 -12.89 -36.08
CA TYR A 109 -1.69 -12.49 -36.02
C TYR A 109 -2.41 -13.03 -34.76
N LEU A 110 -2.18 -14.29 -34.36
CA LEU A 110 -2.70 -14.84 -33.11
C LEU A 110 -2.24 -14.04 -31.87
N LYS A 111 -0.96 -13.64 -31.83
CA LYS A 111 -0.43 -12.77 -30.76
C LYS A 111 -1.08 -11.38 -30.76
N LEU A 112 -1.48 -10.87 -31.93
CA LEU A 112 -2.07 -9.55 -32.09
C LEU A 112 -3.51 -9.50 -31.54
N ILE A 113 -4.31 -10.53 -31.84
CA ILE A 113 -5.74 -10.59 -31.49
C ILE A 113 -6.00 -11.08 -30.07
N ARG A 114 -5.05 -11.80 -29.48
CA ARG A 114 -5.12 -12.32 -28.12
C ARG A 114 -5.28 -11.17 -27.13
N ASP A 115 -6.32 -11.25 -26.32
CA ASP A 115 -6.50 -10.38 -25.16
C ASP A 115 -5.78 -11.03 -23.97
N GLN A 116 -4.83 -10.32 -23.38
CA GLN A 116 -4.00 -10.80 -22.29
C GLN A 116 -3.89 -9.73 -21.21
N GLU A 117 -4.20 -10.12 -19.98
CA GLU A 117 -3.97 -9.31 -18.78
C GLU A 117 -3.03 -10.04 -17.82
N THR A 118 -1.90 -9.43 -17.50
CA THR A 118 -0.94 -9.90 -16.49
C THR A 118 -0.94 -8.95 -15.30
N ARG A 119 -1.14 -9.48 -14.10
CA ARG A 119 -1.05 -8.73 -12.84
C ARG A 119 0.05 -9.30 -11.97
N ARG A 120 0.82 -8.44 -11.32
CA ARG A 120 1.90 -8.80 -10.39
C ARG A 120 1.78 -7.94 -9.15
N SER A 121 2.04 -8.51 -7.99
CA SER A 121 2.14 -7.72 -6.76
C SER A 121 3.20 -8.23 -5.82
N LEU A 122 3.80 -7.31 -5.07
CA LEU A 122 4.78 -7.57 -4.04
C LEU A 122 4.53 -6.60 -2.89
N ASN A 123 4.19 -7.10 -1.72
CA ASN A 123 3.85 -6.31 -0.56
C ASN A 123 4.66 -6.77 0.67
N PHE A 124 5.28 -5.82 1.35
CA PHE A 124 5.79 -5.96 2.71
C PHE A 124 4.92 -5.11 3.62
N THR A 125 4.33 -5.72 4.64
CA THR A 125 3.35 -5.03 5.49
C THR A 125 3.83 -4.95 6.91
N ASN A 126 3.88 -3.75 7.49
CA ASN A 126 4.20 -3.57 8.90
C ASN A 126 5.50 -4.26 9.32
N VAL A 127 6.54 -4.15 8.49
CA VAL A 127 7.88 -4.62 8.79
C VAL A 127 8.41 -3.82 9.96
N ARG A 128 8.73 -4.50 11.06
CA ARG A 128 9.10 -3.84 12.31
C ARG A 128 9.94 -4.75 13.19
N LYS A 129 10.58 -4.17 14.19
CA LYS A 129 11.18 -4.90 15.30
C LYS A 129 10.27 -4.80 16.52
N ALA A 130 9.80 -5.92 17.02
CA ALA A 130 9.10 -6.00 18.28
C ALA A 130 10.11 -6.06 19.44
N LYS A 131 9.74 -5.45 20.58
CA LYS A 131 10.53 -5.56 21.81
C LYS A 131 10.53 -7.02 22.28
N VAL A 132 11.72 -7.57 22.55
CA VAL A 132 11.89 -8.94 23.04
C VAL A 132 11.62 -9.02 24.54
N LYS A 133 11.92 -7.96 25.29
CA LYS A 133 11.62 -7.83 26.73
C LYS A 133 10.42 -6.89 26.91
N ALA A 134 9.34 -7.39 27.52
CA ALA A 134 8.09 -6.64 27.69
C ALA A 134 8.25 -5.37 28.55
N ASP A 135 9.14 -5.41 29.54
CA ASP A 135 9.37 -4.28 30.47
C ASP A 135 10.53 -3.36 30.09
N ALA A 136 11.12 -3.55 28.90
CA ALA A 136 12.14 -2.63 28.44
C ALA A 136 11.54 -1.23 28.26
N PRO A 137 12.19 -0.18 28.80
CA PRO A 137 11.73 1.20 28.60
C PRO A 137 11.66 1.52 27.11
N VAL A 138 10.78 2.46 26.76
CA VAL A 138 10.64 2.97 25.39
C VAL A 138 11.40 4.29 25.33
N HIS A 139 12.44 4.35 24.50
CA HIS A 139 13.16 5.59 24.23
C HIS A 139 12.72 6.18 22.89
N LEU A 140 12.98 7.47 22.70
CA LEU A 140 12.67 8.17 21.45
C LEU A 140 13.43 7.59 20.24
N TRP A 141 14.65 7.12 20.45
CA TRP A 141 15.52 6.60 19.38
C TRP A 141 15.40 5.09 19.15
N ASP A 142 14.48 4.40 19.86
CA ASP A 142 14.28 2.96 19.71
C ASP A 142 13.76 2.64 18.30
N ILE A 143 14.44 1.73 17.59
CA ILE A 143 14.00 1.25 16.26
C ILE A 143 12.64 0.52 16.34
N GLU A 144 12.29 0.01 17.51
CA GLU A 144 11.00 -0.64 17.78
C GLU A 144 9.80 0.32 17.66
N ASN A 145 10.05 1.64 17.66
CA ASN A 145 9.03 2.64 17.39
C ASN A 145 8.71 2.77 15.89
N PHE A 146 9.55 2.22 15.01
CA PHE A 146 9.37 2.31 13.56
C PHE A 146 8.68 1.07 12.99
N SER A 147 7.82 1.30 12.00
CA SER A 147 7.28 0.26 11.14
C SER A 147 7.23 0.74 9.70
N PHE A 148 7.54 -0.17 8.77
CA PHE A 148 7.69 0.11 7.36
C PHE A 148 6.71 -0.75 6.57
N SER A 149 6.04 -0.17 5.58
CA SER A 149 5.31 -0.94 4.59
C SER A 149 5.71 -0.51 3.19
N TYR A 150 5.76 -1.46 2.27
CA TYR A 150 6.02 -1.23 0.87
C TYR A 150 5.11 -2.13 0.06
N SER A 151 4.47 -1.59 -0.97
CA SER A 151 3.64 -2.36 -1.87
C SER A 151 3.87 -1.90 -3.29
N PHE A 152 4.09 -2.87 -4.17
CA PHE A 152 4.18 -2.70 -5.59
C PHE A 152 3.08 -3.54 -6.25
N SER A 153 2.35 -2.95 -7.18
CA SER A 153 1.42 -3.67 -8.04
C SER A 153 1.56 -3.21 -9.48
N GLU A 154 1.59 -4.15 -10.41
CA GLU A 154 1.57 -3.88 -11.84
C GLU A 154 0.40 -4.63 -12.49
N ALA A 155 -0.32 -3.97 -13.39
CA ALA A 155 -1.24 -4.59 -14.31
C ALA A 155 -0.85 -4.20 -15.73
N ARG A 156 -0.67 -5.19 -16.59
CA ARG A 156 -0.39 -5.02 -18.01
C ARG A 156 -1.51 -5.68 -18.81
N HIS A 157 -2.06 -4.96 -19.76
CA HIS A 157 -3.12 -5.45 -20.62
C HIS A 157 -2.81 -5.14 -22.10
N THR A 158 -3.05 -6.13 -22.95
CA THR A 158 -2.89 -6.03 -24.40
C THR A 158 -4.03 -6.78 -25.06
N ASN A 159 -4.66 -6.22 -26.07
CA ASN A 159 -5.68 -6.91 -26.87
C ASN A 159 -5.64 -6.39 -28.30
N PHE A 160 -6.53 -6.75 -29.21
CA PHE A 160 -6.48 -6.29 -30.60
C PHE A 160 -6.30 -4.75 -30.77
N ASN A 161 -7.05 -3.94 -30.01
CA ASN A 161 -7.03 -2.47 -30.11
C ASN A 161 -5.91 -1.82 -29.27
N ILE A 162 -5.48 -2.46 -28.19
CA ILE A 162 -4.55 -1.90 -27.21
C ILE A 162 -3.19 -2.59 -27.36
N LYS A 163 -2.19 -1.83 -27.81
CA LYS A 163 -0.81 -2.31 -27.91
C LYS A 163 -0.19 -2.55 -26.54
N GLU A 164 -0.43 -1.62 -25.63
CA GLU A 164 0.06 -1.69 -24.25
C GLU A 164 -0.81 -0.79 -23.37
N ALA A 165 -1.43 -1.38 -22.35
CA ALA A 165 -1.96 -0.67 -21.21
C ALA A 165 -1.17 -1.14 -19.97
N LEU A 166 -0.47 -0.23 -19.31
CA LEU A 166 0.37 -0.50 -18.16
C LEU A 166 -0.07 0.39 -17.01
N GLN A 167 -0.40 -0.21 -15.86
CA GLN A 167 -0.70 0.47 -14.62
C GLN A 167 0.26 -0.04 -13.55
N GLN A 168 1.05 0.85 -12.96
CA GLN A 168 1.98 0.56 -11.89
C GLN A 168 1.64 1.42 -10.68
N ASN A 169 1.50 0.80 -9.52
CA ASN A 169 1.32 1.50 -8.25
C ASN A 169 2.48 1.13 -7.32
N TYR A 170 3.08 2.16 -6.73
CA TYR A 170 4.10 2.04 -5.71
C TYR A 170 3.60 2.79 -4.49
N ARG A 171 3.46 2.10 -3.37
CA ARG A 171 3.10 2.72 -2.10
C ARG A 171 4.14 2.35 -1.05
N GLY A 172 4.64 3.35 -0.37
CA GLY A 172 5.58 3.20 0.73
C GLY A 172 5.05 3.94 1.95
N SER A 173 5.16 3.35 3.13
CA SER A 173 4.82 4.03 4.37
C SER A 173 5.85 3.80 5.45
N ILE A 174 6.13 4.86 6.19
CA ILE A 174 6.96 4.84 7.39
C ILE A 174 6.06 5.34 8.52
N ASN A 175 5.88 4.53 9.54
CA ASN A 175 5.17 4.93 10.75
C ASN A 175 6.15 4.89 11.91
N TYR A 176 6.27 6.00 12.60
CA TYR A 176 6.94 6.14 13.87
C TYR A 176 5.88 6.32 14.94
N ASN A 177 5.92 5.53 16.01
CA ASN A 177 5.02 5.64 17.13
C ASN A 177 5.79 5.45 18.45
N PHE A 178 6.00 6.56 19.15
CA PHE A 178 6.58 6.59 20.48
C PHE A 178 5.47 6.74 21.52
N SER A 179 5.38 5.79 22.44
CA SER A 179 4.39 5.79 23.51
C SER A 179 5.01 5.19 24.77
N PRO A 180 5.75 5.99 25.56
CA PRO A 180 6.40 5.50 26.77
C PRO A 180 5.37 5.23 27.86
N LYS A 181 5.74 4.38 28.84
CA LYS A 181 5.00 4.31 30.11
C LYS A 181 5.09 5.70 30.77
N GLU A 182 4.01 6.19 31.38
CA GLU A 182 3.95 7.56 31.89
C GLU A 182 5.10 7.87 32.85
N THR A 183 5.90 8.90 32.50
CA THR A 183 6.99 9.40 33.34
C THR A 183 6.76 10.88 33.62
N GLY A 184 6.40 11.19 34.87
CA GLY A 184 6.34 12.55 35.40
C GLY A 184 7.28 12.71 36.59
N ILE A 185 7.78 13.92 36.81
CA ILE A 185 8.53 14.26 38.02
C ILE A 185 7.64 15.10 38.93
N GLU A 186 7.59 14.74 40.20
CA GLU A 186 6.89 15.47 41.26
C GLU A 186 7.93 15.99 42.27
N PRO A 187 8.64 17.10 41.96
CA PRO A 187 9.84 17.51 42.69
C PRO A 187 9.57 17.82 44.18
N PHE A 188 8.35 18.24 44.51
CA PHE A 188 8.00 18.67 45.87
C PHE A 188 7.19 17.64 46.66
N LYS A 189 6.85 16.47 46.08
CA LYS A 189 6.00 15.45 46.71
C LYS A 189 6.48 15.05 48.11
N ASN A 190 7.80 14.90 48.27
CA ASN A 190 8.46 14.45 49.49
C ASN A 190 8.90 15.60 50.43
N SER A 191 8.62 16.86 50.09
CA SER A 191 9.00 18.00 50.92
C SER A 191 8.23 18.01 52.25
N LYS A 192 8.96 17.97 53.36
CA LYS A 192 8.39 18.05 54.72
C LYS A 192 7.93 19.47 55.08
N GLY A 193 8.46 20.51 54.42
CA GLY A 193 8.13 21.92 54.67
C GLY A 193 6.86 22.42 53.98
N LEU A 194 6.35 21.69 52.98
CA LEU A 194 5.15 22.06 52.21
C LEU A 194 3.89 21.33 52.68
N LYS A 195 3.81 20.93 53.95
CA LYS A 195 2.66 20.21 54.52
C LYS A 195 1.43 21.09 54.78
N SER A 196 1.59 22.40 54.77
CA SER A 196 0.50 23.35 55.02
C SER A 196 -0.62 23.18 53.98
N PRO A 197 -1.91 23.20 54.38
CA PRO A 197 -3.05 23.22 53.45
C PRO A 197 -2.92 24.31 52.38
N TYR A 198 -2.31 25.44 52.74
CA TYR A 198 -2.10 26.56 51.84
C TYR A 198 -0.97 26.39 50.81
N LEU A 199 -0.09 25.39 51.01
CA LEU A 199 1.06 25.10 50.14
C LEU A 199 0.88 23.82 49.31
N GLN A 200 -0.31 23.20 49.36
CA GLN A 200 -0.62 21.96 48.62
C GLN A 200 -0.50 22.13 47.10
N LEU A 201 -0.85 23.30 46.57
CA LEU A 201 -0.68 23.65 45.15
C LEU A 201 0.79 23.56 44.70
N ILE A 202 1.73 24.02 45.53
CA ILE A 202 3.17 23.99 45.24
C ILE A 202 3.71 22.58 45.44
N LYS A 203 3.23 21.87 46.48
CA LYS A 203 3.64 20.49 46.77
C LYS A 203 3.26 19.50 45.66
N ASP A 204 2.10 19.69 45.05
CA ASP A 204 1.57 18.82 43.99
C ASP A 204 1.98 19.26 42.57
N PHE A 205 2.86 20.25 42.49
CA PHE A 205 3.48 20.63 41.23
C PHE A 205 4.20 19.43 40.63
N ASN A 206 3.94 19.21 39.35
CA ASN A 206 4.46 18.09 38.61
C ASN A 206 4.70 18.52 37.18
N ILE A 207 5.67 17.88 36.54
CA ILE A 207 6.04 18.15 35.16
C ILE A 207 6.09 16.81 34.43
N GLY A 208 5.38 16.71 33.31
CA GLY A 208 5.56 15.64 32.34
C GLY A 208 6.72 15.99 31.41
N LEU A 209 7.83 15.26 31.52
CA LEU A 209 9.04 15.53 30.74
C LEU A 209 8.96 15.02 29.29
N LEU A 210 8.16 13.98 29.06
CA LEU A 210 8.03 13.31 27.78
C LEU A 210 6.57 13.33 27.33
N PRO A 211 6.33 13.36 26.01
CA PRO A 211 4.98 13.16 25.50
C PRO A 211 4.50 11.74 25.81
N SER A 212 3.21 11.63 26.14
CA SER A 212 2.54 10.33 26.29
C SER A 212 2.40 9.59 24.95
N ASN A 213 2.32 10.34 23.85
CA ASN A 213 2.32 9.81 22.49
C ASN A 213 2.97 10.81 21.54
N LEU A 214 3.88 10.33 20.70
CA LEU A 214 4.33 11.01 19.49
C LEU A 214 4.26 10.02 18.33
N ALA A 215 3.34 10.26 17.39
CA ALA A 215 3.17 9.48 16.18
C ALA A 215 3.43 10.32 14.94
N VAL A 216 4.24 9.79 14.02
CA VAL A 216 4.52 10.38 12.72
C VAL A 216 4.27 9.31 11.67
N ARG A 217 3.46 9.62 10.67
CA ARG A 217 3.18 8.76 9.54
C ARG A 217 3.54 9.47 8.25
N LEU A 218 4.35 8.82 7.44
CA LEU A 218 4.80 9.28 6.13
C LEU A 218 4.31 8.26 5.10
N ASP A 219 3.46 8.67 4.15
CA ASP A 219 2.95 7.82 3.09
C ASP A 219 3.32 8.41 1.72
N LEU A 220 3.99 7.61 0.91
CA LEU A 220 4.24 7.86 -0.50
C LEU A 220 3.28 6.99 -1.31
N ASP A 221 2.59 7.61 -2.27
CA ASP A 221 1.68 6.90 -3.19
C ASP A 221 1.92 7.39 -4.61
N ARG A 222 2.50 6.53 -5.44
CA ARG A 222 2.85 6.81 -6.83
C ARG A 222 2.07 5.86 -7.74
N SER A 223 1.30 6.43 -8.65
CA SER A 223 0.61 5.72 -9.72
C SER A 223 1.14 6.18 -11.06
N PHE A 224 1.48 5.22 -11.90
CA PHE A 224 1.89 5.43 -13.29
C PHE A 224 1.01 4.58 -14.20
N GLY A 225 0.26 5.24 -15.07
CA GLY A 225 -0.53 4.65 -16.13
C GLY A 225 0.05 5.03 -17.49
N LYS A 226 0.14 4.08 -18.40
CA LYS A 226 0.52 4.26 -19.81
C LYS A 226 -0.45 3.49 -20.68
N ASN A 227 -1.06 4.16 -21.66
CA ASN A 227 -1.94 3.54 -22.64
C ASN A 227 -1.46 3.85 -24.05
N VAL A 228 -1.32 2.80 -24.86
CA VAL A 228 -0.91 2.86 -26.26
C VAL A 228 -1.93 2.09 -27.09
N TYR A 229 -2.67 2.79 -27.93
CA TYR A 229 -3.61 2.19 -28.87
C TYR A 229 -2.91 1.81 -30.18
N ARG A 230 -3.44 0.79 -30.86
CA ARG A 230 -3.04 0.47 -32.24
C ARG A 230 -3.81 1.32 -33.23
N ASN A 231 -3.17 1.65 -34.34
CA ASN A 231 -3.79 2.25 -35.52
C ASN A 231 -3.33 1.49 -36.79
N GLU A 232 -3.96 1.78 -37.93
CA GLU A 232 -3.65 1.13 -39.22
C GLU A 232 -2.18 1.28 -39.65
N SER A 233 -1.49 2.33 -39.17
CA SER A 233 -0.08 2.62 -39.43
C SER A 233 0.89 2.14 -38.33
N GLY A 234 0.40 1.48 -37.28
CA GLY A 234 1.23 0.96 -36.17
C GLY A 234 0.72 1.30 -34.77
N ALA A 235 1.48 2.08 -34.01
CA ALA A 235 1.18 2.45 -32.63
C ALA A 235 0.95 3.96 -32.50
N GLN A 236 -0.13 4.35 -31.84
CA GLN A 236 -0.35 5.76 -31.48
C GLN A 236 0.65 6.23 -30.43
N ALA A 237 0.77 7.56 -30.28
CA ALA A 237 1.56 8.16 -29.21
C ALA A 237 1.01 7.70 -27.83
N PRO A 238 1.88 7.32 -26.88
CA PRO A 238 1.44 6.91 -25.55
C PRO A 238 0.74 8.04 -24.79
N ASN A 239 -0.37 7.72 -24.14
CA ASN A 239 -1.01 8.57 -23.15
C ASN A 239 -0.53 8.16 -21.75
N TYR A 240 -0.09 9.14 -20.95
CA TYR A 240 0.38 8.92 -19.59
C TYR A 240 -0.57 9.55 -18.57
N LEU A 241 -0.99 8.76 -17.59
CA LEU A 241 -1.72 9.25 -16.42
C LEU A 241 -0.88 8.98 -15.17
N LYS A 242 -0.52 10.03 -14.44
CA LYS A 242 0.37 9.89 -13.28
C LYS A 242 -0.06 10.74 -12.12
N TYR A 243 0.23 10.24 -10.94
CA TYR A 243 0.32 11.06 -9.74
C TYR A 243 1.40 10.49 -8.83
N PHE A 244 2.01 11.38 -8.06
CA PHE A 244 2.90 10.99 -6.99
C PHE A 244 2.60 11.87 -5.79
N LEU A 245 2.00 11.27 -4.76
CA LEU A 245 1.56 11.94 -3.55
C LEU A 245 2.54 11.65 -2.42
N PHE A 246 2.76 12.66 -1.58
CA PHE A 246 3.47 12.53 -0.32
C PHE A 246 2.61 13.09 0.81
N ASN A 247 1.96 12.18 1.53
CA ASN A 247 1.08 12.49 2.65
C ASN A 247 1.83 12.29 3.96
N ARG A 248 1.63 13.21 4.90
CA ARG A 248 2.28 13.18 6.21
C ARG A 248 1.25 13.49 7.28
N ALA A 249 1.25 12.73 8.36
CA ALA A 249 0.42 12.95 9.53
C ALA A 249 1.27 12.97 10.79
N TYR A 250 0.99 13.92 11.66
CA TYR A 250 1.68 14.15 12.92
C TYR A 250 0.65 14.17 14.04
N ASN A 251 0.92 13.42 15.10
CA ASN A 251 0.11 13.41 16.31
C ASN A 251 1.04 13.48 17.53
N LEU A 252 0.80 14.44 18.40
CA LEU A 252 1.53 14.64 19.63
C LEU A 252 0.52 14.85 20.76
N ARG A 253 0.63 14.04 21.81
CA ARG A 253 -0.11 14.21 23.06
C ARG A 253 0.89 14.32 24.20
N TRP A 254 0.96 15.51 24.79
CA TRP A 254 1.89 15.82 25.87
C TRP A 254 1.14 16.31 27.12
N PRO A 255 1.02 15.46 28.15
CA PRO A 255 0.59 15.92 29.47
C PRO A 255 1.74 16.72 30.12
N LEU A 256 1.72 18.04 29.99
CA LEU A 256 2.76 18.93 30.55
C LEU A 256 2.74 18.91 32.08
N SER A 257 1.57 18.75 32.68
CA SER A 257 1.37 18.51 34.12
C SER A 257 0.01 17.87 34.39
N LYS A 258 -0.24 17.44 35.63
CA LYS A 258 -1.56 16.96 36.10
C LYS A 258 -2.55 18.10 35.95
N GLY A 259 -3.41 17.97 34.95
CA GLY A 259 -4.42 18.96 34.61
C GLY A 259 -4.05 19.85 33.43
N LEU A 260 -2.82 19.82 32.90
CA LEU A 260 -2.44 20.55 31.68
C LEU A 260 -2.00 19.56 30.59
N THR A 261 -2.79 19.44 29.53
CA THR A 261 -2.46 18.59 28.38
C THR A 261 -2.42 19.42 27.10
N LEU A 262 -1.33 19.26 26.35
CA LEU A 262 -1.16 19.76 25.00
C LEU A 262 -1.42 18.63 24.02
N GLU A 263 -2.32 18.84 23.07
CA GLU A 263 -2.54 17.97 21.93
C GLU A 263 -2.26 18.75 20.65
N TYR A 264 -1.47 18.16 19.76
CA TYR A 264 -1.15 18.71 18.46
C TYR A 264 -1.35 17.66 17.39
N THR A 265 -2.15 18.01 16.38
CA THR A 265 -2.38 17.16 15.22
C THR A 265 -2.15 17.98 13.96
N ALA A 266 -1.39 17.43 13.01
CA ALA A 266 -1.20 18.07 11.72
C ALA A 266 -1.20 17.07 10.57
N THR A 267 -1.72 17.49 9.43
CA THR A 267 -1.70 16.74 8.17
C THR A 267 -1.13 17.60 7.07
N ALA A 268 -0.16 17.08 6.32
CA ALA A 268 0.47 17.74 5.19
C ALA A 268 0.36 16.86 3.95
N ASN A 269 -0.44 17.30 2.97
CA ASN A 269 -0.58 16.63 1.67
C ASN A 269 0.21 17.40 0.61
N ALA A 270 1.15 16.73 -0.03
CA ALA A 270 1.96 17.29 -1.09
C ALA A 270 1.93 16.40 -2.35
N VAL A 271 2.23 17.02 -3.48
CA VAL A 271 2.42 16.33 -4.77
C VAL A 271 3.91 16.41 -5.11
N ILE A 272 4.51 15.27 -5.46
CA ILE A 272 5.85 15.22 -6.05
C ILE A 272 5.68 15.44 -7.55
N ASP A 273 6.23 16.54 -8.05
CA ASP A 273 6.19 16.83 -9.47
C ASP A 273 7.13 15.89 -10.23
N GLU A 274 6.63 15.24 -11.29
CA GLU A 274 7.40 14.34 -12.15
C GLU A 274 7.50 14.92 -13.57
N PRO A 275 8.63 14.70 -14.28
CA PRO A 275 8.73 15.02 -15.70
C PRO A 275 7.68 14.30 -16.57
N ALA A 276 7.40 14.89 -17.73
CA ALA A 276 6.51 14.30 -18.73
C ALA A 276 7.11 13.01 -19.33
N GLY A 277 6.25 12.05 -19.71
CA GLY A 277 6.68 10.80 -20.37
C GLY A 277 7.42 9.83 -19.44
N GLU A 278 8.04 8.78 -19.97
CA GLU A 278 8.70 7.76 -19.14
C GLU A 278 9.92 8.31 -18.35
N ILE A 279 10.20 7.71 -17.19
CA ILE A 279 11.31 8.12 -16.31
C ILE A 279 12.54 7.27 -16.61
N ASP A 280 13.00 7.36 -17.86
CA ASP A 280 14.07 6.50 -18.37
C ASP A 280 15.45 7.14 -18.27
N THR A 281 15.51 8.46 -18.40
CA THR A 281 16.76 9.21 -18.35
C THR A 281 17.20 9.48 -16.92
N LYS A 282 18.52 9.65 -16.73
CA LYS A 282 19.09 9.96 -15.43
C LYS A 282 18.58 11.31 -14.91
N GLU A 283 18.46 12.28 -15.81
CA GLU A 283 17.94 13.62 -15.53
C GLU A 283 16.51 13.57 -14.99
N ASN A 284 15.65 12.72 -15.58
CA ASN A 284 14.28 12.55 -15.12
C ASN A 284 14.24 11.93 -13.71
N ARG A 285 15.09 10.93 -13.44
CA ARG A 285 15.18 10.29 -12.12
C ARG A 285 15.71 11.26 -11.05
N ASP A 286 16.73 12.03 -11.40
CA ASP A 286 17.33 13.04 -10.52
C ASP A 286 16.32 14.15 -10.18
N SER A 287 15.48 14.55 -11.14
CA SER A 287 14.38 15.50 -10.90
C SER A 287 13.37 14.98 -9.89
N VAL A 288 12.88 13.73 -10.05
CA VAL A 288 11.94 13.11 -9.10
C VAL A 288 12.56 13.00 -7.71
N TRP A 289 13.83 12.58 -7.63
CA TRP A 289 14.52 12.45 -6.35
C TRP A 289 14.72 13.79 -5.66
N THR A 290 15.04 14.83 -6.43
CA THR A 290 15.15 16.21 -5.92
C THR A 290 13.81 16.69 -5.38
N ASN A 291 12.72 16.50 -6.12
CA ASN A 291 11.38 16.90 -5.67
C ASN A 291 10.93 16.13 -4.43
N LEU A 292 11.26 14.84 -4.34
CA LEU A 292 10.99 14.02 -3.17
C LEU A 292 11.76 14.51 -1.93
N LYS A 293 13.04 14.85 -2.08
CA LYS A 293 13.87 15.43 -0.99
C LYS A 293 13.34 16.77 -0.49
N HIS A 294 12.75 17.57 -1.37
CA HIS A 294 12.09 18.83 -1.00
C HIS A 294 10.66 18.64 -0.49
N PHE A 295 10.24 17.41 -0.19
CA PHE A 295 8.90 17.05 0.29
C PHE A 295 7.75 17.37 -0.68
N GLY A 296 8.07 17.61 -1.95
CA GLY A 296 7.13 18.02 -2.97
C GLY A 296 6.48 19.37 -2.74
N ARG A 297 5.55 19.69 -3.64
CA ARG A 297 4.78 20.91 -3.61
C ARG A 297 3.55 20.73 -2.74
N MET A 298 3.47 21.48 -1.64
CA MET A 298 2.37 21.42 -0.69
C MET A 298 1.03 21.79 -1.35
N LYS A 299 -0.01 21.03 -1.07
CA LYS A 299 -1.38 21.28 -1.54
C LYS A 299 -2.32 21.64 -0.41
N LEU A 300 -2.23 20.91 0.70
CA LEU A 300 -3.07 21.14 1.87
C LEU A 300 -2.24 20.91 3.12
N TYR A 301 -2.35 21.85 4.05
CA TYR A 301 -1.75 21.74 5.37
C TYR A 301 -2.79 22.16 6.40
N ASN A 302 -3.18 21.22 7.26
CA ASN A 302 -4.10 21.46 8.36
C ASN A 302 -3.37 21.16 9.67
N GLN A 303 -3.59 22.00 10.66
CA GLN A 303 -3.08 21.78 12.00
C GLN A 303 -4.10 22.20 13.04
N THR A 304 -4.09 21.51 14.17
CA THR A 304 -4.93 21.80 15.32
C THR A 304 -4.10 21.63 16.57
N THR A 305 -4.12 22.65 17.41
CA THR A 305 -3.50 22.65 18.72
C THR A 305 -4.59 22.81 19.76
N THR A 306 -4.70 21.86 20.68
CA THR A 306 -5.66 21.90 21.77
C THR A 306 -4.89 21.91 23.08
N ILE A 307 -5.18 22.90 23.92
CA ILE A 307 -4.62 23.02 25.27
C ILE A 307 -5.76 22.84 26.24
N ASN A 308 -5.74 21.73 26.98
CA ASN A 308 -6.73 21.42 28.00
C ASN A 308 -6.14 21.72 29.37
N TYR A 309 -6.75 22.65 30.11
CA TYR A 309 -6.36 22.98 31.47
C TYR A 309 -7.51 22.75 32.46
N LYS A 310 -7.38 21.74 33.33
CA LYS A 310 -8.28 21.48 34.45
C LYS A 310 -7.82 22.30 35.65
N LEU A 311 -8.54 23.38 35.94
CA LEU A 311 -8.35 24.17 37.16
C LEU A 311 -8.58 23.28 38.40
N PRO A 312 -7.62 23.19 39.34
CA PRO A 312 -7.75 22.39 40.54
C PRO A 312 -8.57 23.14 41.62
N ILE A 313 -9.83 23.45 41.32
CA ILE A 313 -10.73 24.24 42.19
C ILE A 313 -10.90 23.60 43.57
N GLU A 314 -10.84 22.27 43.64
CA GLU A 314 -10.89 21.47 44.87
C GLU A 314 -9.79 21.87 45.87
N LYS A 315 -8.64 22.37 45.39
CA LYS A 315 -7.51 22.80 46.23
C LYS A 315 -7.62 24.24 46.73
N PHE A 316 -8.60 25.01 46.24
CA PHE A 316 -8.85 26.36 46.73
C PHE A 316 -9.78 26.37 47.95
N HIS A 317 -10.64 25.36 48.12
CA HIS A 317 -11.49 25.25 49.31
C HIS A 317 -10.66 25.08 50.61
N SER A 318 -9.47 24.49 50.54
CA SER A 318 -8.54 24.41 51.68
C SER A 318 -7.80 25.72 51.97
N LEU A 319 -7.96 26.77 51.14
CA LEU A 319 -7.38 28.10 51.34
C LEU A 319 -8.36 29.09 51.98
N THR A 320 -9.66 28.80 51.96
CA THR A 320 -10.73 29.70 52.46
C THR A 320 -11.36 29.24 53.77
N GLY A 321 -10.78 28.22 54.41
CA GLY A 321 -11.14 27.74 55.76
C GLY A 321 -10.01 27.94 56.75
#